data_AF-A0A7W6CWG6-F1
#
_entry.id   AF-A0A7W6CWG6-F1
#
_cell.length_a   1.000
_cell.length_b   1.000
_cell.length_c   1.000
_cell.angle_alpha   90.00
_cell.angle_beta   90.00
_cell.angle_gamma   90.00
#
_symmetry.space_group_name_H-M   'P 1'
#
loop_
_entity.id
_entity.type
_entity.pdbx_description
1 polymer ?
#
loop_
_entity_poly.entity_id
_entity_poly.type
_entity_poly.pdbx_seq_one_letter_code
_entity_poly.pdbx_strand_id
1 'polypeptide(L)'
;MTLAACLSLGLASPAGALAGGSPARAGDRLTRATVFITSLTPSGRDRAEVGNCTGVLIERDLVLTAGHCLSDMGGPSLVVAQFFDSSNRIVRTVQVASGALHPDYAGRASAEDPKPEMLGADLAILKLADPAPADRRPIALASRPLDAAKRSSVLLGAGLRVPADEGSAGQLRIARVDAEVVTDGPTAVALGVAGGSICRGDSGGPVASSAGVWGVVIAIVRKKSLCNSTVFMAVLDPRSRGFRTMLSRAKRSN
;
A
#
# COMPACT_ATOMS: atom_id res chain seq x y z
N MET A 1 -22.67 60.07 4.13
CA MET A 1 -21.50 59.41 3.53
C MET A 1 -21.45 58.00 4.09
N THR A 2 -22.02 57.04 3.35
CA THR A 2 -22.27 55.68 3.81
C THR A 2 -21.10 54.78 3.43
N LEU A 3 -20.62 54.00 4.40
CA LEU A 3 -19.57 52.98 4.30
C LEU A 3 -19.83 51.96 3.18
N ALA A 4 -18.76 51.52 2.51
CA ALA A 4 -18.72 50.24 1.81
C ALA A 4 -17.49 49.47 2.31
N ALA A 5 -17.71 48.55 3.25
CA ALA A 5 -16.73 47.57 3.67
C ALA A 5 -16.76 46.40 2.67
N CYS A 6 -15.67 46.21 1.93
CA CYS A 6 -15.50 45.05 1.05
C CYS A 6 -15.30 43.78 1.90
N LEU A 7 -16.33 42.95 1.97
CA LEU A 7 -16.29 41.62 2.55
C LEU A 7 -15.60 40.68 1.57
N SER A 8 -14.31 40.42 1.75
CA SER A 8 -13.59 39.40 1.00
C SER A 8 -14.00 38.01 1.49
N LEU A 9 -14.90 37.34 0.76
CA LEU A 9 -15.17 35.91 0.95
C LEU A 9 -13.90 35.12 0.57
N GLY A 10 -13.19 34.62 1.58
CA GLY A 10 -12.15 33.63 1.39
C GLY A 10 -12.77 32.32 0.91
N LEU A 11 -12.51 31.95 -0.35
CA LEU A 11 -12.77 30.61 -0.85
C LEU A 11 -11.80 29.65 -0.13
N ALA A 12 -12.30 28.95 0.89
CA ALA A 12 -11.59 27.85 1.49
C ALA A 12 -11.55 26.68 0.49
N SER A 13 -10.41 26.49 -0.17
CA SER A 13 -10.16 25.29 -0.98
C SER A 13 -10.02 24.06 -0.07
N PRO A 14 -10.82 22.99 -0.22
CA PRO A 14 -10.59 21.75 0.48
C PRO A 14 -9.71 20.84 -0.40
N ALA A 15 -8.42 20.67 -0.09
CA ALA A 15 -7.56 19.66 -0.76
C ALA A 15 -6.27 19.48 0.05
N GLY A 16 -5.77 18.31 0.46
CA GLY A 16 -6.21 16.91 0.38
C GLY A 16 -5.14 16.04 1.10
N ALA A 17 -5.45 14.81 1.48
CA ALA A 17 -4.64 13.89 2.29
C ALA A 17 -4.37 12.54 1.57
N LEU A 18 -3.12 12.06 1.58
CA LEU A 18 -2.24 11.69 0.44
C LEU A 18 -1.80 12.94 -0.31
N ALA A 19 -0.97 13.82 0.27
CA ALA A 19 -0.86 15.27 -0.06
C ALA A 19 -1.65 15.65 -1.34
N GLY A 20 -2.98 15.85 -1.17
CA GLY A 20 -3.98 15.89 -2.24
C GLY A 20 -5.16 14.88 -2.23
N GLY A 21 -5.11 13.71 -1.57
CA GLY A 21 -6.21 12.70 -1.56
C GLY A 21 -7.37 12.96 -0.58
N SER A 22 -8.25 11.99 -0.30
CA SER A 22 -9.32 12.11 0.71
C SER A 22 -9.15 11.12 1.86
N PRO A 23 -9.58 11.45 3.11
CA PRO A 23 -9.70 10.45 4.16
C PRO A 23 -10.52 9.26 3.68
N ALA A 24 -10.04 8.04 3.93
CA ALA A 24 -10.77 6.84 3.55
C ALA A 24 -12.08 6.77 4.34
N ARG A 25 -13.18 6.48 3.65
CA ARG A 25 -14.49 6.35 4.31
C ARG A 25 -14.50 5.09 5.16
N ALA A 26 -14.84 5.27 6.43
CA ALA A 26 -15.02 4.16 7.35
C ALA A 26 -16.02 3.13 6.81
N GLY A 27 -15.69 1.85 6.99
CA GLY A 27 -16.59 0.76 6.66
C GLY A 27 -16.66 0.36 5.18
N ASP A 28 -16.02 1.08 4.25
CA ASP A 28 -15.93 0.61 2.85
C ASP A 28 -15.13 -0.70 2.75
N ARG A 29 -15.46 -1.53 1.76
CA ARG A 29 -14.86 -2.87 1.57
C ARG A 29 -13.34 -2.81 1.52
N LEU A 30 -12.77 -1.87 0.77
CA LEU A 30 -11.33 -1.74 0.63
C LEU A 30 -10.69 -1.24 1.93
N THR A 31 -11.29 -0.23 2.57
CA THR A 31 -10.85 0.29 3.88
C THR A 31 -10.83 -0.77 4.97
N ARG A 32 -11.82 -1.68 5.02
CA ARG A 32 -11.84 -2.79 6.01
C ARG A 32 -10.79 -3.87 5.76
N ALA A 33 -10.23 -3.91 4.55
CA ALA A 33 -9.19 -4.86 4.16
C ALA A 33 -7.79 -4.23 4.25
N THR A 34 -7.65 -2.92 4.10
CA THR A 34 -6.34 -2.25 4.17
C THR A 34 -5.78 -2.26 5.60
N VAL A 35 -4.49 -2.56 5.70
CA VAL A 35 -3.74 -2.61 6.96
C VAL A 35 -2.50 -1.75 6.85
N PHE A 36 -2.05 -1.22 7.99
CA PHE A 36 -0.74 -0.59 8.07
C PHE A 36 0.27 -1.56 8.64
N ILE A 37 1.45 -1.59 8.06
CA ILE A 37 2.51 -2.53 8.42
C ILE A 37 3.65 -1.70 8.98
N THR A 38 4.06 -2.03 10.20
CA THR A 38 5.22 -1.42 10.84
C THR A 38 6.22 -2.50 11.19
N SER A 39 7.48 -2.24 10.89
CA SER A 39 8.60 -3.06 11.31
C SER A 39 9.53 -2.29 12.22
N LEU A 40 10.10 -2.99 13.18
CA LEU A 40 11.12 -2.48 14.08
C LEU A 40 12.34 -3.38 13.94
N THR A 41 13.37 -2.86 13.27
CA THR A 41 14.63 -3.58 13.01
C THR A 41 15.71 -3.02 13.94
N PRO A 42 16.29 -3.81 14.85
CA PRO A 42 17.40 -3.33 15.68
C PRO A 42 18.60 -2.88 14.82
N SER A 43 19.06 -1.64 14.99
CA SER A 43 20.19 -1.04 14.26
C SER A 43 21.36 -0.64 15.16
N GLY A 44 21.34 -1.07 16.43
CA GLY A 44 22.39 -0.84 17.42
C GLY A 44 21.95 -1.25 18.83
N ARG A 45 22.79 -1.01 19.84
CA ARG A 45 22.53 -1.43 21.23
C ARG A 45 21.24 -0.83 21.83
N ASP A 46 20.81 0.36 21.38
CA ASP A 46 19.59 1.04 21.84
C ASP A 46 18.89 1.79 20.70
N ARG A 47 19.00 1.27 19.46
CA ARG A 47 18.40 1.90 18.27
C ARG A 47 17.63 0.87 17.48
N ALA A 48 16.48 1.27 16.99
CA ALA A 48 15.70 0.51 16.02
C ALA A 48 15.32 1.42 14.86
N GLU A 49 15.42 0.88 13.66
CA GLU A 49 14.88 1.48 12.45
C GLU A 49 13.41 1.10 12.31
N VAL A 50 12.58 2.10 12.01
CA VAL A 50 11.14 1.92 11.80
C VAL A 50 10.87 1.85 10.29
N GLY A 51 10.41 0.70 9.82
CA GLY A 51 9.88 0.54 8.47
C GLY A 51 8.36 0.70 8.50
N ASN A 52 7.81 1.44 7.54
CA ASN A 52 6.37 1.57 7.39
C ASN A 52 5.96 1.20 5.96
N CYS A 53 4.89 0.43 5.85
CA CYS A 53 4.25 0.03 4.60
C CYS A 53 2.74 -0.08 4.80
N THR A 54 2.03 -0.29 3.70
CA THR A 54 0.61 -0.62 3.67
C THR A 54 0.45 -2.03 3.11
N GLY A 55 -0.64 -2.70 3.45
CA GLY A 55 -1.01 -3.98 2.87
C GLY A 55 -2.52 -4.14 2.76
N VAL A 56 -2.95 -5.30 2.27
CA VAL A 56 -4.37 -5.64 2.13
C VAL A 56 -4.65 -7.08 2.55
N LEU A 57 -5.69 -7.24 3.36
CA LEU A 57 -6.17 -8.53 3.84
C LEU A 57 -6.82 -9.31 2.68
N ILE A 58 -6.22 -10.44 2.29
CA ILE A 58 -6.73 -11.33 1.23
C ILE A 58 -7.34 -12.62 1.79
N GLU A 59 -6.93 -13.01 3.01
CA GLU A 59 -7.61 -14.02 3.85
C GLU A 59 -7.58 -13.53 5.30
N ARG A 60 -8.28 -14.19 6.24
CA ARG A 60 -8.43 -13.69 7.62
C ARG A 60 -7.10 -13.49 8.35
N ASP A 61 -6.06 -14.18 7.94
CA ASP A 61 -4.70 -14.10 8.49
C ASP A 61 -3.62 -13.91 7.41
N LEU A 62 -4.01 -13.54 6.18
CA LEU A 62 -3.06 -13.28 5.09
C LEU A 62 -3.18 -11.85 4.59
N VAL A 63 -2.06 -11.14 4.62
CA VAL A 63 -1.92 -9.76 4.13
C VAL A 63 -1.00 -9.75 2.91
N LEU A 64 -1.50 -9.29 1.77
CA LEU A 64 -0.70 -9.02 0.59
C LEU A 64 -0.07 -7.62 0.70
N THR A 65 1.20 -7.50 0.34
CA THR A 65 1.98 -6.26 0.35
C THR A 65 3.11 -6.33 -0.69
N ALA A 66 4.00 -5.33 -0.73
CA ALA A 66 5.17 -5.34 -1.60
C ALA A 66 6.29 -6.24 -1.06
N GLY A 67 7.10 -6.79 -1.95
CA GLY A 67 8.25 -7.65 -1.61
C GLY A 67 9.30 -6.92 -0.78
N HIS A 68 9.63 -5.68 -1.15
CA HIS A 68 10.58 -4.83 -0.42
C HIS A 68 10.07 -4.49 0.98
N CYS A 69 8.75 -4.43 1.18
CA CYS A 69 8.19 -4.27 2.51
C CYS A 69 8.54 -5.45 3.41
N LEU A 70 8.91 -6.63 2.89
CA LEU A 70 9.38 -7.78 3.65
C LEU A 70 10.91 -7.93 3.63
N SER A 71 11.56 -7.75 2.49
CA SER A 71 13.02 -7.93 2.39
C SER A 71 13.81 -6.83 3.11
N ASP A 72 13.33 -5.58 3.07
CA ASP A 72 13.98 -4.45 3.74
C ASP A 72 13.82 -4.56 5.28
N MET A 73 13.01 -5.52 5.76
CA MET A 73 12.82 -5.83 7.18
C MET A 73 13.79 -6.91 7.70
N GLY A 74 14.84 -7.26 6.95
CA GLY A 74 15.81 -8.32 7.31
C GLY A 74 16.54 -8.08 8.63
N GLY A 75 16.40 -9.02 9.58
CA GLY A 75 16.96 -8.97 10.94
C GLY A 75 16.01 -9.64 11.94
N PRO A 76 16.32 -9.66 13.26
CA PRO A 76 15.37 -10.01 14.32
C PRO A 76 14.32 -8.88 14.46
N SER A 77 13.54 -8.66 13.41
CA SER A 77 12.65 -7.53 13.29
C SER A 77 11.27 -7.90 13.80
N LEU A 78 10.71 -7.07 14.69
CA LEU A 78 9.31 -7.19 15.06
C LEU A 78 8.47 -6.56 13.94
N VAL A 79 7.61 -7.36 13.29
CA VAL A 79 6.69 -6.88 12.27
C VAL A 79 5.26 -7.00 12.80
N VAL A 80 4.49 -5.92 12.65
CA VAL A 80 3.10 -5.87 13.09
C VAL A 80 2.18 -5.33 12.00
N ALA A 81 0.98 -5.91 11.92
CA ALA A 81 -0.14 -5.39 11.15
C ALA A 81 -1.10 -4.62 12.08
N GLN A 82 -1.38 -3.38 11.70
CA GLN A 82 -2.18 -2.43 12.46
C GLN A 82 -3.50 -2.15 11.72
N PHE A 83 -4.60 -2.19 12.47
CA PHE A 83 -5.97 -2.07 11.97
C PHE A 83 -6.67 -0.83 12.55
N PHE A 84 -7.53 -0.22 11.73
CA PHE A 84 -8.07 1.13 11.96
C PHE A 84 -9.54 1.15 12.41
N ASP A 85 -9.94 1.84 13.47
CA ASP A 85 -11.36 2.00 13.82
C ASP A 85 -12.16 2.77 12.75
N SER A 86 -13.47 2.93 12.98
CA SER A 86 -14.33 3.75 12.12
C SER A 86 -13.96 5.23 12.09
N SER A 87 -13.10 5.68 13.00
CA SER A 87 -12.55 7.04 13.03
C SER A 87 -11.16 7.09 12.38
N ASN A 88 -10.76 6.02 11.68
CA ASN A 88 -9.49 5.90 10.97
C ASN A 88 -8.25 5.98 11.89
N ARG A 89 -8.36 5.49 13.13
CA ARG A 89 -7.26 5.43 14.09
C ARG A 89 -6.82 3.99 14.29
N ILE A 90 -5.52 3.77 14.41
CA ILE A 90 -4.99 2.46 14.78
C ILE A 90 -5.49 2.10 16.18
N VAL A 91 -6.22 0.99 16.29
CA VAL A 91 -6.80 0.51 17.55
C VAL A 91 -6.46 -0.94 17.87
N ARG A 92 -5.99 -1.70 16.87
CA ARG A 92 -5.63 -3.11 17.04
C ARG A 92 -4.35 -3.39 16.28
N THR A 93 -3.46 -4.14 16.92
CA THR A 93 -2.16 -4.54 16.39
C THR A 93 -2.05 -6.05 16.52
N VAL A 94 -1.64 -6.71 15.45
CA VAL A 94 -1.42 -8.17 15.40
C VAL A 94 -0.01 -8.41 14.91
N GLN A 95 0.74 -9.29 15.57
CA GLN A 95 2.07 -9.66 15.10
C GLN A 95 1.99 -10.43 13.79
N VAL A 96 3.00 -10.25 12.94
CA VAL A 96 3.22 -11.07 11.77
C VAL A 96 4.07 -12.26 12.20
N ALA A 97 3.55 -13.47 12.04
CA ALA A 97 4.24 -14.71 12.38
C ALA A 97 5.32 -15.06 11.35
N SER A 98 5.04 -14.81 10.07
CA SER A 98 5.94 -15.14 8.97
C SER A 98 5.56 -14.39 7.69
N GLY A 99 6.40 -14.51 6.65
CA GLY A 99 6.12 -13.96 5.34
C GLY A 99 6.70 -14.81 4.21
N ALA A 100 6.14 -14.67 3.01
CA ALA A 100 6.62 -15.31 1.80
C ALA A 100 6.78 -14.26 0.70
N LEU A 101 8.00 -14.13 0.17
CA LEU A 101 8.30 -13.36 -1.02
C LEU A 101 7.84 -14.10 -2.28
N HIS A 102 7.49 -13.35 -3.32
CA HIS A 102 7.35 -13.89 -4.66
C HIS A 102 8.66 -14.61 -5.06
N PRO A 103 8.62 -15.81 -5.67
CA PRO A 103 9.83 -16.57 -5.99
C PRO A 103 10.77 -15.84 -6.95
N ASP A 104 10.23 -14.96 -7.79
CA ASP A 104 11.00 -14.17 -8.76
C ASP A 104 11.38 -12.78 -8.21
N TYR A 105 11.17 -12.52 -6.91
CA TYR A 105 11.58 -11.27 -6.29
C TYR A 105 13.11 -11.13 -6.32
N ALA A 106 13.62 -10.11 -7.01
CA ALA A 106 15.05 -9.89 -7.23
C ALA A 106 15.62 -8.70 -6.44
N GLY A 107 14.89 -8.18 -5.45
CA GLY A 107 15.25 -6.99 -4.70
C GLY A 107 14.62 -5.71 -5.24
N ARG A 108 14.87 -4.60 -4.53
CA ARG A 108 14.34 -3.29 -4.88
C ARG A 108 15.01 -2.77 -6.15
N ALA A 109 14.23 -2.45 -7.18
CA ALA A 109 14.79 -1.76 -8.34
C ALA A 109 15.28 -0.36 -7.92
N SER A 110 16.44 0.05 -8.45
CA SER A 110 16.88 1.44 -8.28
C SER A 110 15.92 2.37 -9.02
N ALA A 111 15.62 3.53 -8.42
CA ALA A 111 14.91 4.61 -9.11
C ALA A 111 15.72 5.18 -10.29
N GLU A 112 17.03 4.94 -10.33
CA GLU A 112 17.94 5.36 -11.41
C GLU A 112 17.97 4.39 -12.60
N ASP A 113 17.65 3.11 -12.41
CA ASP A 113 17.57 2.09 -13.48
C ASP A 113 16.38 1.14 -13.24
N PRO A 114 15.13 1.64 -13.38
CA PRO A 114 13.95 0.83 -13.18
C PRO A 114 13.79 -0.11 -14.38
N LYS A 115 14.20 -1.37 -14.23
CA LYS A 115 13.85 -2.45 -15.18
C LYS A 115 12.42 -2.91 -14.87
N PRO A 116 11.40 -2.48 -15.63
CA PRO A 116 10.01 -2.68 -15.24
C PRO A 116 9.61 -4.16 -15.16
N GLU A 117 10.30 -5.04 -15.88
CA GLU A 117 10.06 -6.48 -15.83
C GLU A 117 10.46 -7.10 -14.48
N MET A 118 11.47 -6.52 -13.80
CA MET A 118 11.90 -6.95 -12.47
C MET A 118 11.02 -6.38 -11.34
N LEU A 119 10.21 -5.38 -11.64
CA LEU A 119 9.36 -4.69 -10.67
C LEU A 119 8.08 -5.46 -10.36
N GLY A 120 7.50 -6.19 -11.31
CA GLY A 120 6.21 -6.85 -11.09
C GLY A 120 6.25 -8.03 -10.11
N ALA A 121 7.43 -8.55 -9.80
CA ALA A 121 7.65 -9.56 -8.77
C ALA A 121 7.87 -8.97 -7.37
N ASP A 122 7.80 -7.65 -7.19
CA ASP A 122 7.87 -6.96 -5.89
C ASP A 122 6.61 -7.18 -5.06
N LEU A 123 6.37 -8.45 -4.69
CA LEU A 123 5.21 -8.92 -3.95
C LEU A 123 5.62 -9.80 -2.77
N ALA A 124 4.87 -9.67 -1.67
CA ALA A 124 4.95 -10.56 -0.53
C ALA A 124 3.56 -10.83 0.05
N ILE A 125 3.42 -11.98 0.70
CA ILE A 125 2.28 -12.26 1.58
C ILE A 125 2.80 -12.48 3.00
N LEU A 126 2.25 -11.73 3.95
CA LEU A 126 2.48 -11.86 5.37
C LEU A 126 1.41 -12.73 6.01
N LYS A 127 1.81 -13.62 6.90
CA LYS A 127 0.94 -14.44 7.75
C LYS A 127 0.83 -13.77 9.13
N LEU A 128 -0.37 -13.45 9.55
CA LEU A 128 -0.64 -12.93 10.88
C LEU A 128 -0.56 -14.06 11.91
N ALA A 129 -0.06 -13.76 13.10
CA ALA A 129 -0.02 -14.69 14.23
C ALA A 129 -1.43 -15.03 14.75
N ASP A 130 -2.36 -14.07 14.65
CA ASP A 130 -3.78 -14.24 14.95
C ASP A 130 -4.64 -13.78 13.77
N PRO A 131 -5.85 -14.33 13.60
CA PRO A 131 -6.81 -13.81 12.64
C PRO A 131 -7.06 -12.31 12.87
N ALA A 132 -7.20 -11.55 11.80
CA ALA A 132 -7.55 -10.13 11.82
C ALA A 132 -8.81 -9.89 12.68
N PRO A 133 -9.02 -8.69 13.27
CA PRO A 133 -10.20 -8.40 14.06
C PRO A 133 -11.53 -8.71 13.33
N ALA A 134 -12.58 -9.05 14.08
CA ALA A 134 -13.85 -9.56 13.54
C ALA A 134 -14.67 -8.54 12.74
N ASP A 135 -14.31 -7.27 12.73
CA ASP A 135 -14.88 -6.20 11.90
C ASP A 135 -14.08 -5.99 10.58
N ARG A 136 -12.90 -6.61 10.46
CA ARG A 136 -12.08 -6.63 9.24
C ARG A 136 -12.51 -7.74 8.31
N ARG A 137 -12.53 -7.45 7.02
CA ARG A 137 -12.99 -8.41 6.01
C ARG A 137 -11.95 -8.51 4.90
N PRO A 138 -11.50 -9.73 4.56
CA PRO A 138 -10.67 -9.92 3.39
C PRO A 138 -11.38 -9.41 2.13
N ILE A 139 -10.60 -8.98 1.15
CA ILE A 139 -11.10 -8.54 -0.15
C ILE A 139 -10.60 -9.47 -1.24
N ALA A 140 -11.46 -9.72 -2.23
CA ALA A 140 -11.11 -10.56 -3.37
C ALA A 140 -10.13 -9.84 -4.31
N LEU A 141 -9.20 -10.61 -4.85
CA LEU A 141 -8.37 -10.20 -5.98
C LEU A 141 -9.18 -10.26 -7.26
N ALA A 142 -8.89 -9.35 -8.19
CA ALA A 142 -9.50 -9.35 -9.51
C ALA A 142 -9.11 -10.64 -10.27
N SER A 143 -10.11 -11.36 -10.80
CA SER A 143 -9.87 -12.59 -11.56
C SER A 143 -9.28 -12.34 -12.95
N ARG A 144 -9.45 -11.12 -13.47
CA ARG A 144 -8.92 -10.61 -14.74
C ARG A 144 -8.24 -9.25 -14.46
N PRO A 145 -7.02 -9.25 -13.90
CA PRO A 145 -6.38 -8.05 -13.36
C PRO A 145 -6.09 -6.99 -14.44
N LEU A 146 -5.69 -7.40 -15.65
CA LEU A 146 -5.45 -6.49 -16.77
C LEU A 146 -6.71 -5.74 -17.20
N ASP A 147 -7.87 -6.40 -17.19
CA ASP A 147 -9.15 -5.75 -17.50
C ASP A 147 -9.67 -4.92 -16.33
N ALA A 148 -9.31 -5.30 -15.10
CA ALA A 148 -9.64 -4.54 -13.90
C ALA A 148 -8.83 -3.24 -13.81
N ALA A 149 -7.57 -3.23 -14.27
CA ALA A 149 -6.69 -2.07 -14.31
C ALA A 149 -7.17 -0.99 -15.29
N LYS A 150 -7.87 -1.38 -16.37
CA LYS A 150 -8.49 -0.45 -17.35
C LYS A 150 -9.74 0.27 -16.83
N ARG A 151 -10.22 -0.08 -15.64
CA ARG A 151 -11.41 0.54 -15.01
C ARG A 151 -10.97 1.65 -14.08
N SER A 152 -11.89 2.56 -13.76
CA SER A 152 -11.68 3.55 -12.71
C SER A 152 -11.22 2.87 -11.42
N SER A 153 -10.04 3.29 -10.96
CA SER A 153 -9.34 2.64 -9.88
C SER A 153 -9.08 3.61 -8.74
N VAL A 154 -8.96 3.03 -7.55
CA VAL A 154 -8.59 3.74 -6.33
C VAL A 154 -7.43 3.02 -5.65
N LEU A 155 -6.61 3.80 -4.97
CA LEU A 155 -5.47 3.36 -4.19
C LEU A 155 -5.72 3.74 -2.73
N LEU A 156 -5.49 2.81 -1.80
CA LEU A 156 -5.44 3.12 -0.37
C LEU A 156 -4.02 2.98 0.19
N GLY A 157 -3.68 3.93 1.06
CA GLY A 157 -2.37 4.02 1.70
C GLY A 157 -2.49 4.64 3.09
N ALA A 158 -1.60 4.25 3.99
CA ALA A 158 -1.46 4.83 5.33
C ALA A 158 -0.04 5.38 5.58
N GLY A 159 0.71 5.67 4.52
CA GLY A 159 2.01 6.30 4.59
C GLY A 159 1.97 7.76 5.06
N LEU A 160 3.12 8.43 4.92
CA LEU A 160 3.30 9.80 5.39
C LEU A 160 2.24 10.75 4.82
N ARG A 161 1.81 11.70 5.64
CA ARG A 161 0.95 12.82 5.23
C ARG A 161 1.78 14.03 4.86
N VAL A 162 2.86 14.19 5.58
CA VAL A 162 3.80 15.29 5.48
C VAL A 162 5.16 14.64 5.25
N PRO A 163 5.82 14.88 4.11
CA PRO A 163 7.07 14.21 3.76
C PRO A 163 8.16 14.32 4.85
N ALA A 164 8.17 15.42 5.60
CA ALA A 164 9.19 15.71 6.61
C ALA A 164 8.81 15.28 8.04
N ASP A 165 7.64 14.65 8.24
CA ASP A 165 7.14 14.26 9.57
C ASP A 165 6.79 12.77 9.57
N GLU A 166 7.70 11.95 10.12
CA GLU A 166 7.53 10.49 10.24
C GLU A 166 6.33 10.11 11.13
N GLY A 167 5.98 10.94 12.11
CA GLY A 167 4.82 10.75 12.98
C GLY A 167 3.49 11.00 12.28
N SER A 168 3.52 11.48 11.03
CA SER A 168 2.30 11.72 10.27
C SER A 168 1.65 10.44 9.73
N ALA A 169 2.39 9.33 9.57
CA ALA A 169 1.85 8.07 9.06
C ALA A 169 0.74 7.44 9.94
N GLY A 170 0.09 6.39 9.46
CA GLY A 170 -0.90 5.64 10.25
C GLY A 170 -2.31 6.22 10.19
N GLN A 171 -2.67 6.89 9.09
CA GLN A 171 -4.06 7.26 8.78
C GLN A 171 -4.40 6.82 7.35
N LEU A 172 -5.44 6.00 7.18
CA LEU A 172 -5.85 5.57 5.83
C LEU A 172 -6.40 6.71 5.01
N ARG A 173 -5.97 6.74 3.76
CA ARG A 173 -6.50 7.63 2.74
C ARG A 173 -6.72 6.89 1.45
N ILE A 174 -7.50 7.54 0.61
CA ILE A 174 -7.87 7.05 -0.70
C ILE A 174 -7.57 8.13 -1.75
N ALA A 175 -6.99 7.71 -2.85
CA ALA A 175 -6.85 8.53 -4.05
C ALA A 175 -7.43 7.77 -5.26
N ARG A 176 -7.99 8.50 -6.22
CA ARG A 176 -8.19 7.94 -7.56
C ARG A 176 -6.82 7.73 -8.20
N VAL A 177 -6.70 6.71 -9.03
CA VAL A 177 -5.50 6.47 -9.81
C VAL A 177 -5.88 6.18 -11.25
N ASP A 178 -5.28 6.95 -12.15
CA ASP A 178 -5.32 6.66 -13.57
C ASP A 178 -4.05 5.86 -13.89
N ALA A 179 -4.23 4.61 -14.32
CA ALA A 179 -3.16 3.65 -14.47
C ALA A 179 -3.19 3.01 -15.86
N GLU A 180 -2.00 2.76 -16.40
CA GLU A 180 -1.78 2.05 -17.64
C GLU A 180 -0.83 0.88 -17.39
N VAL A 181 -1.19 -0.31 -17.87
CA VAL A 181 -0.29 -1.47 -17.84
C VAL A 181 0.77 -1.30 -18.91
N VAL A 182 2.04 -1.29 -18.50
CA VAL A 182 3.19 -0.95 -19.35
C VAL A 182 4.07 -2.16 -19.69
N THR A 183 3.86 -3.30 -19.03
CA THR A 183 4.53 -4.57 -19.35
C THR A 183 3.55 -5.72 -19.41
N ASP A 184 3.94 -6.80 -20.09
CA ASP A 184 3.17 -8.03 -20.22
C ASP A 184 3.67 -9.14 -19.30
N GLY A 185 2.87 -10.21 -19.21
CA GLY A 185 3.25 -11.45 -18.54
C GLY A 185 2.78 -11.57 -17.08
N PRO A 186 3.22 -12.63 -16.38
CA PRO A 186 2.75 -12.96 -15.03
C PRO A 186 3.21 -11.98 -13.94
N THR A 187 4.18 -11.12 -14.27
CA THR A 187 4.76 -10.05 -13.43
C THR A 187 4.59 -8.71 -14.14
N ALA A 188 3.41 -8.48 -14.72
CA ALA A 188 3.08 -7.22 -15.38
C ALA A 188 3.13 -6.04 -14.39
N VAL A 189 3.46 -4.86 -14.91
CA VAL A 189 3.58 -3.61 -14.16
C VAL A 189 2.67 -2.58 -14.78
N ALA A 190 2.05 -1.77 -13.91
CA ALA A 190 1.32 -0.59 -14.30
C ALA A 190 2.03 0.67 -13.82
N LEU A 191 2.02 1.71 -14.64
CA LEU A 191 2.41 3.07 -14.29
C LEU A 191 1.13 3.88 -14.12
N GLY A 192 1.05 4.69 -13.07
CA GLY A 192 -0.12 5.54 -12.86
C GLY A 192 0.19 6.87 -12.21
N VAL A 193 -0.82 7.73 -12.22
CA VAL A 193 -0.83 9.03 -11.55
C VAL A 193 -1.98 9.03 -10.55
N ALA A 194 -1.64 9.22 -9.28
CA ALA A 194 -2.62 9.35 -8.21
C ALA A 194 -3.17 10.78 -8.14
N GLY A 195 -4.47 10.89 -7.80
CA GLY A 195 -5.10 12.14 -7.39
C GLY A 195 -4.59 12.55 -6.01
N GLY A 196 -3.40 13.17 -5.97
CA GLY A 196 -2.64 13.52 -4.78
C GLY A 196 -1.21 13.02 -4.84
N SER A 197 -0.51 12.97 -3.70
CA SER A 197 0.84 12.42 -3.62
C SER A 197 0.84 11.10 -2.85
N ILE A 198 1.49 10.09 -3.43
CA ILE A 198 1.87 8.84 -2.77
C ILE A 198 3.18 9.07 -2.06
N CYS A 199 3.26 8.66 -0.80
CA CYS A 199 4.38 8.91 0.09
C CYS A 199 5.02 7.61 0.58
N ARG A 200 6.22 7.72 1.17
CA ARG A 200 6.82 6.61 1.95
C ARG A 200 5.78 6.02 2.91
N GLY A 201 5.66 4.71 2.93
CA GLY A 201 4.66 3.99 3.72
C GLY A 201 3.39 3.59 2.96
N ASP A 202 3.14 4.15 1.78
CA ASP A 202 2.05 3.70 0.91
C ASP A 202 2.43 2.46 0.08
N SER A 203 3.72 2.09 0.04
CA SER A 203 4.20 0.84 -0.55
C SER A 203 3.43 -0.36 -0.02
N GLY A 204 3.03 -1.26 -0.92
CA GLY A 204 2.17 -2.41 -0.67
C GLY A 204 0.68 -2.08 -0.54
N GLY A 205 0.31 -0.79 -0.59
CA GLY A 205 -1.08 -0.34 -0.59
C GLY A 205 -1.87 -0.92 -1.76
N PRO A 206 -3.12 -1.38 -1.53
CA PRO A 206 -3.91 -2.00 -2.57
C PRO A 206 -4.40 -0.98 -3.59
N VAL A 207 -4.42 -1.41 -4.85
CA VAL A 207 -5.06 -0.71 -5.96
C VAL A 207 -6.19 -1.57 -6.48
N ALA A 208 -7.39 -1.00 -6.50
CA ALA A 208 -8.61 -1.73 -6.79
C ALA A 208 -9.53 -0.97 -7.72
N SER A 209 -10.31 -1.73 -8.47
CA SER A 209 -11.46 -1.23 -9.22
C SER A 209 -12.72 -1.95 -8.76
N SER A 210 -13.85 -1.74 -9.45
CA SER A 210 -15.10 -2.45 -9.18
C SER A 210 -14.98 -3.99 -9.30
N ALA A 211 -13.92 -4.49 -9.95
CA ALA A 211 -13.65 -5.93 -10.11
C ALA A 211 -12.82 -6.55 -8.97
N GLY A 212 -12.38 -5.76 -7.97
CA GLY A 212 -11.51 -6.20 -6.88
C GLY A 212 -10.12 -5.58 -6.93
N VAL A 213 -9.23 -6.06 -6.06
CA VAL A 213 -7.83 -5.62 -6.01
C VAL A 213 -7.08 -6.21 -7.20
N TRP A 214 -6.54 -5.35 -8.05
CA TRP A 214 -5.80 -5.77 -9.24
C TRP A 214 -4.31 -5.49 -9.15
N GLY A 215 -3.89 -4.63 -8.22
CA GLY A 215 -2.49 -4.23 -8.07
C GLY A 215 -2.12 -3.86 -6.64
N VAL A 216 -0.82 -3.74 -6.39
CA VAL A 216 -0.27 -3.11 -5.18
C VAL A 216 0.81 -2.10 -5.56
N VAL A 217 0.97 -1.05 -4.75
CA VAL A 217 2.03 -0.04 -4.93
C VAL A 217 3.40 -0.64 -4.66
N ILE A 218 4.37 -0.46 -5.55
CA ILE A 218 5.72 -1.04 -5.39
C ILE A 218 6.83 0.01 -5.43
N ALA A 219 6.64 1.11 -6.17
CA ALA A 219 7.60 2.19 -6.18
C ALA A 219 6.95 3.54 -6.45
N ILE A 220 7.57 4.59 -5.91
CA ILE A 220 7.23 5.98 -6.18
C ILE A 220 8.37 6.53 -7.04
N VAL A 221 8.06 7.08 -8.21
CA VAL A 221 9.09 7.64 -9.09
C VAL A 221 9.70 8.85 -8.40
N ARG A 222 10.99 8.80 -8.04
CA ARG A 222 11.64 9.87 -7.28
C ARG A 222 12.33 10.86 -8.21
N LYS A 223 12.21 12.15 -7.89
CA LYS A 223 13.21 13.15 -8.30
C LYS A 223 13.94 13.77 -7.10
N LYS A 224 13.23 14.21 -6.04
CA LYS A 224 13.84 14.84 -4.84
C LYS A 224 13.01 14.76 -3.52
N SER A 225 11.85 14.10 -3.52
CA SER A 225 10.88 14.10 -2.39
C SER A 225 10.55 12.68 -1.95
N LEU A 226 10.12 12.52 -0.69
CA LEU A 226 9.55 11.27 -0.17
C LEU A 226 8.12 11.02 -0.65
N CYS A 227 7.54 11.94 -1.42
CA CYS A 227 6.23 11.81 -2.05
C CYS A 227 6.26 12.25 -3.52
N ASN A 228 5.49 11.56 -4.36
CA ASN A 228 5.20 11.94 -5.74
C ASN A 228 3.82 11.40 -6.16
N SER A 229 3.20 11.97 -7.20
CA SER A 229 1.94 11.47 -7.75
C SER A 229 2.14 10.27 -8.69
N THR A 230 3.32 10.14 -9.31
CA THR A 230 3.66 9.04 -10.21
C THR A 230 4.08 7.78 -9.44
N VAL A 231 3.41 6.67 -9.72
CA VAL A 231 3.53 5.41 -8.98
C VAL A 231 3.62 4.21 -9.91
N PHE A 232 4.53 3.30 -9.59
CA PHE A 232 4.56 1.95 -10.18
C PHE A 232 3.77 0.99 -9.31
N MET A 233 3.00 0.13 -9.97
CA MET A 233 2.17 -0.89 -9.35
C MET A 233 2.50 -2.26 -9.94
N ALA A 234 2.69 -3.26 -9.09
CA ALA A 234 2.72 -4.64 -9.54
C ALA A 234 1.28 -5.09 -9.82
N VAL A 235 1.03 -5.58 -11.03
CA VAL A 235 -0.26 -6.18 -11.39
C VAL A 235 -0.31 -7.58 -10.80
N LEU A 236 -1.36 -7.88 -10.04
CA LEU A 236 -1.53 -9.17 -9.39
C LEU A 236 -2.08 -10.17 -10.41
N ASP A 237 -1.34 -11.25 -10.71
CA ASP A 237 -1.86 -12.40 -11.44
C ASP A 237 -2.04 -13.61 -10.50
N PRO A 238 -3.25 -13.82 -9.93
CA PRO A 238 -3.51 -14.94 -9.03
C PRO A 238 -3.37 -16.33 -9.68
N ARG A 239 -3.33 -16.40 -11.03
CA ARG A 239 -3.22 -17.66 -11.78
C ARG A 239 -1.77 -18.02 -12.08
N SER A 240 -0.86 -17.04 -12.03
CA SER A 240 0.55 -17.26 -12.28
C SER A 240 1.15 -18.31 -11.34
N ARG A 241 2.19 -19.01 -11.80
CA ARG A 241 2.90 -19.99 -10.98
C ARG A 241 3.58 -19.31 -9.79
N GLY A 242 4.16 -18.12 -10.00
CA GLY A 242 4.87 -17.37 -8.98
C GLY A 242 3.94 -16.96 -7.83
N PHE A 243 2.79 -16.35 -8.16
CA PHE A 243 1.81 -15.94 -7.16
C PHE A 243 1.26 -17.14 -6.36
N ARG A 244 0.91 -18.25 -7.04
CA ARG A 244 0.41 -19.45 -6.36
C ARG A 244 1.46 -20.07 -5.45
N THR A 245 2.73 -20.08 -5.87
CA THR A 245 3.85 -20.55 -5.02
C THR A 245 4.00 -19.67 -3.78
N MET A 246 3.98 -18.35 -3.94
CA MET A 246 4.05 -17.38 -2.83
C MET A 246 2.90 -17.59 -1.83
N LEU A 247 1.65 -17.63 -2.32
CA LEU A 247 0.46 -17.87 -1.49
C LEU A 247 0.54 -19.22 -0.75
N SER A 248 0.97 -20.27 -1.46
CA SER A 248 1.10 -21.60 -0.90
C SER A 248 2.17 -21.66 0.21
N ARG A 249 3.28 -20.92 0.05
CA ARG A 249 4.31 -20.79 1.10
C ARG A 249 3.76 -20.04 2.32
N ALA A 250 3.12 -18.89 2.12
CA ALA A 250 2.55 -18.10 3.21
C ALA A 250 1.53 -18.88 4.04
N LYS A 251 0.74 -19.78 3.42
CA LYS A 251 -0.23 -20.62 4.12
C LYS A 251 0.38 -21.72 4.98
N ARG A 252 1.59 -22.18 4.67
CA ARG A 252 2.26 -23.29 5.37
C ARG A 252 3.14 -22.84 6.52
N SER A 253 3.47 -21.55 6.58
CA SER A 253 4.29 -21.00 7.63
C SER A 253 3.46 -20.89 8.91
N ASN A 254 3.88 -21.61 9.96
CA ASN A 254 3.34 -21.51 11.31
C ASN A 254 4.07 -20.40 12.07
#